data_AF-A0A9W6VFB0-F1
#
_entry.id   AF-A0A9W6VFB0-F1
#
_cell.length_a   1.000
_cell.length_b   1.000
_cell.length_c   1.000
_cell.angle_alpha   90.00
_cell.angle_beta   90.00
_cell.angle_gamma   90.00
#
_symmetry.space_group_name_H-M   'P 1'
#
loop_
_entity.id
_entity.type
_entity.pdbx_description
1 polymer ?
#
loop_
_entity_poly.entity_id
_entity_poly.type
_entity_poly.pdbx_seq_one_letter_code
_entity_poly.pdbx_strand_id
1 'polypeptide(L)'
;METESDQRAASADVLSSAAHAARLAMLNTVDERIRYACEALVHPSTSDVLAFLMTYGVVTNPKRERAYVSTQVDKWREERGLGDTGELPRMSAEMLTELDGLRTTDEADVATDTKPEPAKVQPAAEQTSQINGAPAAPVAPATPANRKTPEGSRGFYLVAFMSLLVSVDTSWRFFGDRLGITNIYERATMFAVVEVALIACGFAMRAGIRSHSGKPGPARLILWALCAASGYMAFDLAGPVSGLARVTLGPVLGVIMLHLALGIEIRHTRHRVTTWSRVSRELKERFLSRLGLGDDERDALARTRDRAARRAAHLARASWVTPFRKARLGRALRAANAAHDERMRARLMAELAAVQHADELRRLDLASPWAGSLSSTLKYLKR
;
A
#
# COMPACT_ATOMS: atom_id res chain seq x y z
N MET A 1 -11.78 43.90 22.13
CA MET A 1 -12.91 43.23 22.81
C MET A 1 -12.84 41.70 22.69
N GLU A 2 -11.76 41.13 22.13
CA GLU A 2 -11.60 39.68 21.95
C GLU A 2 -10.98 38.98 23.18
N THR A 3 -10.43 39.74 24.14
CA THR A 3 -9.68 39.18 25.28
C THR A 3 -10.54 38.52 26.35
N GLU A 4 -11.77 38.98 26.60
CA GLU A 4 -12.64 38.40 27.64
C GLU A 4 -13.31 37.10 27.20
N SER A 5 -13.62 36.95 25.92
CA SER A 5 -14.20 35.72 25.36
C SER A 5 -13.18 34.59 25.36
N ASP A 6 -11.96 34.89 24.91
CA ASP A 6 -10.85 33.92 24.89
C ASP A 6 -10.44 33.50 26.29
N GLN A 7 -10.44 34.42 27.25
CA GLN A 7 -10.12 34.13 28.64
C GLN A 7 -11.22 33.32 29.35
N ARG A 8 -12.50 33.54 29.01
CA ARG A 8 -13.61 32.68 29.46
C ARG A 8 -13.52 31.28 28.87
N ALA A 9 -13.24 31.15 27.57
CA ALA A 9 -13.06 29.86 26.91
C ALA A 9 -11.88 29.06 27.51
N ALA A 10 -10.74 29.72 27.72
CA ALA A 10 -9.58 29.10 28.36
C ALA A 10 -9.86 28.68 29.82
N SER A 11 -10.59 29.49 30.58
CA SER A 11 -10.97 29.13 31.96
C SER A 11 -11.95 27.95 32.02
N ALA A 12 -12.87 27.85 31.06
CA ALA A 12 -13.82 26.74 30.96
C ALA A 12 -13.12 25.42 30.59
N ASP A 13 -12.12 25.48 29.69
CA ASP A 13 -11.33 24.31 29.28
C ASP A 13 -10.44 23.79 30.43
N VAL A 14 -9.84 24.70 31.21
CA VAL A 14 -9.07 24.35 32.42
C VAL A 14 -9.95 23.73 33.51
N LEU A 15 -11.16 24.27 33.73
CA LEU A 15 -12.13 23.71 34.68
C LEU A 15 -12.63 22.33 34.23
N SER A 16 -12.87 22.15 32.93
CA SER A 16 -13.23 20.86 32.32
C SER A 16 -12.11 19.83 32.52
N SER A 17 -10.85 20.22 32.26
CA SER A 17 -9.70 19.35 32.45
C SER A 17 -9.50 18.94 33.92
N ALA A 18 -9.63 19.88 34.87
CA ALA A 18 -9.55 19.58 36.29
C ALA A 18 -10.69 18.66 36.77
N ALA A 19 -11.90 18.84 36.24
CA ALA A 19 -13.05 17.97 36.54
C ALA A 19 -12.84 16.55 36.01
N HIS A 20 -12.31 16.39 34.79
CA HIS A 20 -11.95 15.09 34.24
C HIS A 20 -10.87 14.38 35.06
N ALA A 21 -9.84 15.11 35.50
CA ALA A 21 -8.78 14.57 36.36
C ALA A 21 -9.33 14.06 37.71
N ALA A 22 -10.18 14.85 38.37
CA ALA A 22 -10.82 14.46 39.63
C ALA A 22 -11.73 13.23 39.45
N ARG A 23 -12.49 13.18 38.36
CA ARG A 23 -13.37 12.06 38.06
C ARG A 23 -12.60 10.78 37.78
N LEU A 24 -11.50 10.85 37.01
CA LEU A 24 -10.61 9.71 36.76
C LEU A 24 -9.94 9.18 38.03
N ALA A 25 -9.60 10.07 38.98
CA ALA A 25 -9.01 9.70 40.26
C ALA A 25 -9.99 8.95 41.18
N MET A 26 -11.30 9.21 41.06
CA MET A 26 -12.35 8.51 41.83
C MET A 26 -12.65 7.10 41.30
N LEU A 27 -12.21 6.75 40.09
CA LEU A 27 -12.48 5.45 39.48
C LEU A 27 -11.40 4.44 39.87
N ASN A 28 -11.84 3.26 40.34
CA ASN A 28 -10.98 2.27 40.96
C ASN A 28 -10.34 1.33 39.93
N THR A 29 -10.99 1.13 38.77
CA THR A 29 -10.50 0.22 37.73
C THR A 29 -10.08 0.95 36.46
N VAL A 30 -9.14 0.35 35.73
CA VAL A 30 -8.68 0.88 34.43
C VAL A 30 -9.83 0.84 33.40
N ASP A 31 -10.70 -0.16 33.48
CA ASP A 31 -11.87 -0.31 32.60
C ASP A 31 -12.89 0.81 32.77
N GLU A 32 -13.18 1.20 34.02
CA GLU A 32 -14.03 2.34 34.33
C GLU A 32 -13.45 3.64 33.76
N ARG A 33 -12.13 3.83 33.86
CA ARG A 33 -11.44 5.01 33.32
C ARG A 33 -11.51 5.04 31.79
N ILE A 34 -11.35 3.90 31.13
CA ILE A 34 -11.50 3.79 29.66
C ILE A 34 -12.94 4.10 29.25
N ARG A 35 -13.93 3.53 29.94
CA ARG A 35 -15.35 3.79 29.67
C ARG A 35 -15.71 5.27 29.85
N TYR A 36 -15.22 5.90 30.91
CA TYR A 36 -15.40 7.33 31.13
C TYR A 36 -14.75 8.18 30.03
N ALA A 37 -13.55 7.81 29.57
CA ALA A 37 -12.90 8.48 28.46
C ALA A 37 -13.71 8.35 27.16
N CYS A 38 -14.33 7.20 26.89
CA CYS A 38 -15.23 7.03 25.74
C CYS A 38 -16.48 7.93 25.84
N GLU A 39 -17.02 8.15 27.04
CA GLU A 39 -18.21 9.00 27.25
C GLU A 39 -17.88 10.50 27.19
N ALA A 40 -16.68 10.89 27.59
CA ALA A 40 -16.22 12.28 27.52
C ALA A 40 -15.88 12.73 26.08
N LEU A 41 -15.59 11.78 25.18
CA LEU A 41 -15.24 12.06 23.79
C LEU A 41 -16.47 11.94 22.87
N VAL A 42 -16.67 12.94 22.01
CA VAL A 42 -17.80 12.97 21.04
C VAL A 42 -17.69 11.84 20.01
N HIS A 43 -16.47 11.55 19.55
CA HIS A 43 -16.17 10.46 18.63
C HIS A 43 -15.00 9.63 19.16
N PRO A 44 -15.26 8.60 19.99
CA PRO A 44 -14.19 7.88 20.66
C PRO A 44 -13.48 6.94 19.69
N SER A 45 -12.35 7.38 19.16
CA SER A 45 -11.38 6.49 18.51
C SER A 45 -10.39 5.94 19.54
N THR A 46 -9.80 4.76 19.28
CA THR A 46 -8.77 4.21 20.17
C THR A 46 -7.59 5.17 20.36
N SER A 47 -7.23 5.95 19.33
CA SER A 47 -6.18 6.97 19.43
C SER A 47 -6.57 8.12 20.35
N ASP A 48 -7.81 8.58 20.27
CA ASP A 48 -8.27 9.73 21.06
C ASP A 48 -8.45 9.35 22.53
N VAL A 49 -8.97 8.15 22.79
CA VAL A 49 -9.05 7.59 24.15
C VAL A 49 -7.66 7.43 24.76
N LEU A 50 -6.67 6.94 24.00
CA LEU A 50 -5.28 6.85 24.47
C LEU A 50 -4.67 8.22 24.75
N ALA A 51 -4.90 9.21 23.87
CA ALA A 51 -4.42 10.57 24.08
C ALA A 51 -5.05 11.20 25.33
N PHE A 52 -6.36 11.04 25.52
CA PHE A 52 -7.08 11.50 26.70
C PHE A 52 -6.52 10.87 27.99
N LEU A 53 -6.36 9.55 28.02
CA LEU A 53 -5.84 8.85 29.20
C LEU A 53 -4.37 9.16 29.50
N MET A 54 -3.56 9.51 28.49
CA MET A 54 -2.20 10.00 28.71
C MET A 54 -2.17 11.36 29.36
N THR A 55 -3.02 12.28 28.91
CA THR A 55 -3.09 13.65 29.45
C THR A 55 -3.29 13.64 30.97
N TYR A 56 -4.04 12.64 31.48
CA TYR A 56 -4.32 12.48 32.91
C TYR A 56 -3.44 11.42 33.60
N GLY A 57 -2.38 10.93 32.94
CA GLY A 57 -1.39 10.03 33.54
C GLY A 57 -1.90 8.62 33.87
N VAL A 58 -3.06 8.22 33.32
CA VAL A 58 -3.63 6.87 33.52
C VAL A 58 -2.88 5.83 32.70
N VAL A 59 -2.50 6.18 31.47
CA VAL A 59 -1.72 5.34 30.55
C VAL A 59 -0.30 5.88 30.49
N THR A 60 0.68 5.04 30.80
CA THR A 60 2.11 5.43 30.74
C THR A 60 2.79 4.93 29.48
N ASN A 61 2.34 3.80 28.92
CA ASN A 61 2.90 3.24 27.70
C ASN A 61 1.83 2.96 26.63
N PRO A 62 1.64 3.86 25.63
CA PRO A 62 0.62 3.69 24.60
C PRO A 62 0.76 2.39 23.82
N LYS A 63 1.99 1.99 23.51
CA LYS A 63 2.23 0.89 22.58
C LYS A 63 1.86 -0.45 23.21
N ARG A 64 2.09 -0.58 24.52
CA ARG A 64 1.77 -1.79 25.28
C ARG A 64 0.29 -1.87 25.62
N GLU A 65 -0.30 -0.75 26.03
CA GLU A 65 -1.67 -0.70 26.54
C GLU A 65 -2.72 -0.56 25.42
N ARG A 66 -2.30 -0.19 24.20
CA ARG A 66 -3.20 -0.03 23.05
C ARG A 66 -4.08 -1.24 22.77
N ALA A 67 -3.55 -2.46 22.85
CA ALA A 67 -4.32 -3.67 22.54
C ALA A 67 -5.48 -3.86 23.55
N TYR A 68 -5.20 -3.61 24.83
CA TYR A 68 -6.18 -3.68 25.90
C TYR A 68 -7.24 -2.58 25.75
N VAL A 69 -6.80 -1.34 25.54
CA VAL A 69 -7.69 -0.19 25.35
C VAL A 69 -8.55 -0.37 24.09
N SER A 70 -8.01 -0.88 22.97
CA SER A 70 -8.83 -1.16 21.78
C SER A 70 -9.95 -2.14 22.07
N THR A 71 -9.67 -3.24 22.78
CA THR A 71 -10.71 -4.23 23.10
C THR A 71 -11.84 -3.62 23.94
N GLN A 72 -11.51 -2.76 24.90
CA GLN A 72 -12.52 -2.10 25.74
C GLN A 72 -13.30 -1.03 24.97
N VAL A 73 -12.65 -0.29 24.08
CA VAL A 73 -13.30 0.69 23.19
C VAL A 73 -14.23 -0.02 22.20
N ASP A 74 -13.81 -1.14 21.63
CA ASP A 74 -14.61 -1.94 20.71
C ASP A 74 -15.86 -2.49 21.40
N LYS A 75 -15.69 -3.03 22.62
CA LYS A 75 -16.80 -3.51 23.45
C LYS A 75 -17.81 -2.38 23.75
N TRP A 76 -17.33 -1.21 24.17
CA TRP A 76 -18.18 -0.05 24.43
C TRP A 76 -18.92 0.43 23.16
N ARG A 77 -18.26 0.40 22.00
CA ARG A 77 -18.87 0.76 20.71
C ARG A 77 -19.94 -0.25 20.28
N GLU A 78 -19.68 -1.54 20.49
CA GLU A 78 -20.64 -2.62 20.22
C GLU A 78 -21.90 -2.49 21.10
N GLU A 79 -21.73 -2.21 22.40
CA GLU A 79 -22.83 -1.93 23.34
C GLU A 79 -23.72 -0.76 22.88
N ARG A 80 -23.18 0.21 22.15
CA ARG A 80 -23.92 1.38 21.63
C ARG A 80 -24.26 1.30 20.14
N GLY A 81 -24.05 0.14 19.50
CA GLY A 81 -24.36 -0.06 18.08
C GLY A 81 -23.48 0.73 17.09
N LEU A 82 -22.37 1.30 17.56
CA LEU A 82 -21.43 2.07 16.74
C LEU A 82 -20.50 1.11 15.97
N GLY A 83 -20.61 1.11 14.64
CA GLY A 83 -19.79 0.26 13.77
C GLY A 83 -18.33 0.73 13.67
N ASP A 84 -17.40 -0.21 13.44
CA ASP A 84 -15.96 0.08 13.30
C ASP A 84 -15.62 0.53 11.87
N THR A 85 -16.04 1.75 11.52
CA THR A 85 -15.53 2.49 10.34
C THR A 85 -15.99 3.93 10.41
N GLY A 86 -15.09 4.87 10.13
CA GLY A 86 -15.45 6.27 9.94
C GLY A 86 -16.56 6.43 8.88
N GLU A 87 -17.54 7.27 9.23
CA GLU A 87 -18.50 7.91 8.33
C GLU A 87 -19.37 7.06 7.42
N LEU A 88 -19.94 5.95 7.88
CA LEU A 88 -21.23 5.49 7.31
C LEU A 88 -22.14 4.96 8.43
N PRO A 89 -23.29 5.61 8.71
CA PRO A 89 -24.34 5.04 9.54
C PRO A 89 -24.73 3.67 9.01
N ARG A 90 -24.92 2.68 9.90
CA ARG A 90 -25.56 1.41 9.51
C ARG A 90 -26.93 1.76 8.92
N MET A 91 -27.14 1.45 7.64
CA MET A 91 -28.46 1.61 7.03
C MET A 91 -29.48 0.82 7.86
N SER A 92 -30.53 1.50 8.31
CA SER A 92 -31.70 0.85 8.91
C SER A 92 -32.29 -0.13 7.90
N ALA A 93 -32.97 -1.17 8.39
CA ALA A 93 -33.64 -2.15 7.53
C ALA A 93 -34.60 -1.48 6.52
N GLU A 94 -35.18 -0.34 6.91
CA GLU A 94 -36.06 0.49 6.07
C GLU A 94 -35.33 1.12 4.87
N MET A 95 -34.11 1.65 5.06
CA MET A 95 -33.31 2.20 3.96
C MET A 95 -32.81 1.12 2.99
N LEU A 96 -32.60 -0.11 3.47
CA LEU A 96 -32.26 -1.23 2.60
C LEU A 96 -33.43 -1.63 1.69
N THR A 97 -34.66 -1.64 2.23
CA THR A 97 -35.87 -1.86 1.42
C THR A 97 -36.13 -0.74 0.42
N GLU A 98 -35.82 0.52 0.75
CA GLU A 98 -35.93 1.65 -0.18
C GLU A 98 -34.91 1.54 -1.32
N LEU A 99 -33.67 1.12 -1.03
CA LEU A 99 -32.63 0.92 -2.03
C LEU A 99 -32.92 -0.25 -2.98
N ASP A 100 -33.45 -1.36 -2.47
CA ASP A 100 -33.89 -2.50 -3.29
C ASP A 100 -35.07 -2.11 -4.18
N GLY A 101 -35.98 -1.26 -3.69
CA GLY A 101 -37.07 -0.69 -4.49
C GLY A 101 -36.59 0.17 -5.66
N LEU A 102 -35.58 1.03 -5.44
CA LEU A 102 -34.97 1.86 -6.48
C LEU A 102 -34.20 1.04 -7.52
N ARG A 103 -33.62 -0.09 -7.13
CA ARG A 103 -32.93 -1.00 -8.06
C ARG A 103 -33.91 -1.73 -8.97
N THR A 104 -35.10 -2.05 -8.47
CA THR A 104 -36.17 -2.65 -9.28
C THR A 104 -36.81 -1.68 -10.25
N THR A 105 -36.82 -0.37 -9.98
CA THR A 105 -37.31 0.63 -10.93
C THR A 105 -36.33 0.87 -12.08
N ASP A 106 -35.02 0.88 -11.82
CA ASP A 106 -34.00 0.97 -12.88
C ASP A 106 -33.99 -0.27 -13.79
N GLU A 107 -34.23 -1.48 -13.25
CA GLU A 107 -34.36 -2.70 -14.05
C GLU A 107 -35.68 -2.74 -14.86
N ALA A 108 -36.73 -2.04 -14.41
CA ALA A 108 -38.01 -1.96 -15.12
C ALA A 108 -37.97 -0.97 -16.31
N ASP A 109 -37.28 0.17 -16.17
CA ASP A 109 -37.18 1.18 -17.24
C ASP A 109 -36.30 0.72 -18.42
N VAL A 110 -35.35 -0.21 -18.19
CA VAL A 110 -34.49 -0.79 -19.24
C VAL A 110 -35.23 -1.86 -20.07
N ALA A 111 -36.35 -2.40 -19.58
CA ALA A 111 -37.07 -3.50 -20.24
C ALA A 111 -38.14 -3.06 -21.26
N THR A 112 -38.40 -1.75 -21.42
CA THR A 112 -39.59 -1.25 -22.14
C THR A 112 -39.41 -0.85 -23.61
N ASP A 113 -38.23 -1.02 -24.21
CA ASP A 113 -37.98 -0.58 -25.60
C ASP A 113 -37.63 -1.72 -26.56
N THR A 114 -38.57 -2.66 -26.79
CA THR A 114 -38.74 -3.41 -28.07
C THR A 114 -40.12 -4.11 -28.12
N LYS A 115 -40.92 -3.87 -29.17
CA LYS A 115 -42.26 -4.45 -29.48
C LYS A 115 -42.20 -5.16 -30.86
N PRO A 116 -43.12 -6.05 -31.34
CA PRO A 116 -44.36 -6.65 -30.78
C PRO A 116 -44.49 -8.21 -30.78
N GLU A 117 -45.52 -8.63 -30.04
CA GLU A 117 -46.27 -9.89 -29.94
C GLU A 117 -46.70 -10.58 -31.27
N PRO A 118 -47.20 -11.86 -31.28
CA PRO A 118 -48.53 -12.18 -30.72
C PRO A 118 -48.73 -13.53 -29.97
N ALA A 119 -49.56 -13.44 -28.93
CA ALA A 119 -50.69 -14.29 -28.52
C ALA A 119 -50.48 -15.76 -28.08
N LYS A 120 -50.83 -16.05 -26.82
CA LYS A 120 -52.17 -16.60 -26.44
C LYS A 120 -52.32 -16.97 -24.93
N VAL A 121 -53.44 -16.44 -24.37
CA VAL A 121 -54.41 -17.09 -23.43
C VAL A 121 -54.17 -17.03 -21.91
N GLN A 122 -55.01 -16.18 -21.28
CA GLN A 122 -55.51 -16.07 -19.88
C GLN A 122 -56.34 -17.32 -19.44
N PRO A 123 -56.83 -17.50 -18.18
CA PRO A 123 -57.22 -16.49 -17.14
C PRO A 123 -56.72 -16.79 -15.70
N ALA A 124 -56.45 -15.78 -14.87
CA ALA A 124 -57.36 -15.06 -13.95
C ALA A 124 -58.05 -15.95 -12.89
N ALA A 125 -57.61 -15.80 -11.64
CA ALA A 125 -58.39 -16.03 -10.43
C ALA A 125 -57.88 -15.08 -9.33
N GLU A 126 -58.84 -14.48 -8.63
CA GLU A 126 -58.74 -13.33 -7.73
C GLU A 126 -58.32 -13.69 -6.29
N GLN A 127 -58.16 -12.63 -5.48
CA GLN A 127 -58.49 -12.56 -4.04
C GLN A 127 -57.44 -13.16 -3.07
N THR A 128 -57.00 -12.55 -1.96
CA THR A 128 -57.51 -11.46 -1.11
C THR A 128 -56.40 -11.00 -0.15
N SER A 129 -56.34 -9.69 0.12
CA SER A 129 -55.59 -9.07 1.21
C SER A 129 -56.16 -9.43 2.58
N GLN A 130 -55.34 -9.87 3.55
CA GLN A 130 -55.63 -9.64 4.97
C GLN A 130 -54.35 -9.34 5.77
N ILE A 131 -54.31 -8.11 6.27
CA ILE A 131 -53.45 -7.59 7.32
C ILE A 131 -54.17 -7.89 8.65
N ASN A 132 -53.49 -8.49 9.63
CA ASN A 132 -53.86 -8.43 11.04
C ASN A 132 -52.60 -8.58 11.91
N GLY A 133 -52.45 -7.69 12.89
CA GLY A 133 -51.25 -7.52 13.71
C GLY A 133 -51.22 -8.30 15.02
N ALA A 134 -49.97 -8.61 15.44
CA ALA A 134 -49.35 -8.66 16.79
C ALA A 134 -50.03 -9.44 17.95
N PRO A 135 -49.27 -10.07 18.89
CA PRO A 135 -48.00 -9.56 19.44
C PRO A 135 -46.86 -10.57 19.71
N ALA A 136 -45.67 -9.98 19.88
CA ALA A 136 -44.41 -10.44 20.47
C ALA A 136 -44.30 -11.89 21.01
N ALA A 137 -43.38 -12.66 20.40
CA ALA A 137 -42.76 -13.84 20.98
C ALA A 137 -41.22 -13.70 20.91
N PRO A 138 -40.48 -14.24 21.90
CA PRO A 138 -39.09 -13.86 22.18
C PRO A 138 -38.13 -14.27 21.06
N VAL A 139 -37.23 -13.35 20.73
CA VAL A 139 -36.15 -13.49 19.73
C VAL A 139 -35.29 -14.71 20.09
N ALA A 140 -35.42 -15.77 19.29
CA ALA A 140 -34.48 -16.88 19.28
C ALA A 140 -33.09 -16.37 18.85
N PRO A 141 -31.99 -16.89 19.42
CA PRO A 141 -30.65 -16.45 19.08
C PRO A 141 -30.40 -16.69 17.59
N ALA A 142 -30.10 -15.59 16.87
CA ALA A 142 -29.79 -15.63 15.45
C ALA A 142 -28.64 -16.62 15.19
N THR A 143 -28.95 -17.69 14.46
CA THR A 143 -27.97 -18.62 13.90
C THR A 143 -26.90 -17.82 13.17
N PRO A 144 -25.60 -18.06 13.39
CA PRO A 144 -24.55 -17.27 12.76
C PRO A 144 -24.70 -17.36 11.24
N ALA A 145 -24.94 -16.22 10.61
CA ALA A 145 -25.06 -16.10 9.17
C ALA A 145 -23.87 -16.78 8.51
N ASN A 146 -24.15 -17.89 7.81
CA ASN A 146 -23.18 -18.66 7.06
C ASN A 146 -22.57 -17.71 6.02
N ARG A 147 -21.35 -17.23 6.27
CA ARG A 147 -20.59 -16.38 5.36
C ARG A 147 -20.36 -17.19 4.09
N LYS A 148 -21.23 -17.01 3.09
CA LYS A 148 -21.11 -17.64 1.78
C LYS A 148 -19.69 -17.38 1.28
N THR A 149 -18.92 -18.46 1.10
CA THR A 149 -17.61 -18.41 0.45
C THR A 149 -17.77 -17.68 -0.88
N PRO A 150 -16.91 -16.69 -1.20
CA PRO A 150 -17.04 -15.94 -2.45
C PRO A 150 -16.94 -16.90 -3.64
N GLU A 151 -17.99 -16.96 -4.46
CA GLU A 151 -18.17 -17.92 -5.56
C GLU A 151 -17.02 -17.90 -6.57
N GLY A 152 -16.33 -16.76 -6.72
CA GLY A 152 -15.17 -16.62 -7.62
C GLY A 152 -13.90 -17.38 -7.19
N SER A 153 -13.78 -17.83 -5.92
CA SER A 153 -12.55 -18.46 -5.44
C SER A 153 -12.28 -19.85 -6.01
N ARG A 154 -13.32 -20.59 -6.43
CA ARG A 154 -13.20 -21.95 -6.96
C ARG A 154 -12.42 -22.01 -8.27
N GLY A 155 -12.63 -21.02 -9.15
CA GLY A 155 -11.92 -20.93 -10.43
C GLY A 155 -10.41 -20.80 -10.22
N PHE A 156 -9.97 -19.99 -9.25
CA PHE A 156 -8.55 -19.83 -8.95
C PHE A 156 -7.91 -21.11 -8.41
N TYR A 157 -8.60 -21.88 -7.56
CA TYR A 157 -8.09 -23.18 -7.12
C TYR A 157 -7.97 -24.18 -8.27
N LEU A 158 -8.94 -24.19 -9.20
CA LEU A 158 -8.89 -25.04 -10.38
C LEU A 158 -7.69 -24.72 -11.27
N VAL A 159 -7.48 -23.44 -11.60
CA VAL A 159 -6.33 -23.03 -12.43
C VAL A 159 -5.01 -23.32 -11.70
N ALA A 160 -4.93 -23.07 -10.39
CA ALA A 160 -3.74 -23.40 -9.61
C ALA A 160 -3.41 -24.90 -9.66
N PHE A 161 -4.43 -25.75 -9.55
CA PHE A 161 -4.27 -27.20 -9.69
C PHE A 161 -3.84 -27.63 -11.09
N MET A 162 -4.41 -27.05 -12.15
CA MET A 162 -4.00 -27.36 -13.52
C MET A 162 -2.56 -26.93 -13.81
N SER A 163 -2.15 -25.76 -13.30
CA SER A 163 -0.76 -25.30 -13.34
C SER A 163 0.20 -26.23 -12.58
N LEU A 164 -0.22 -26.78 -11.44
CA LEU A 164 0.53 -27.80 -10.72
C LEU A 164 0.76 -29.04 -11.59
N LEU A 165 -0.24 -29.50 -12.36
CA LEU A 165 -0.08 -30.62 -13.31
C LEU A 165 1.02 -30.38 -14.36
N VAL A 166 1.14 -29.15 -14.87
CA VAL A 166 2.22 -28.78 -15.81
C VAL A 166 3.59 -28.80 -15.13
N SER A 167 3.65 -28.37 -13.86
CA SER A 167 4.86 -28.46 -13.02
C SER A 167 5.26 -29.91 -12.74
N VAL A 168 4.27 -30.78 -12.49
CA VAL A 168 4.45 -32.23 -12.33
C VAL A 168 5.09 -32.85 -13.57
N ASP A 169 4.50 -32.64 -14.75
CA ASP A 169 5.02 -33.18 -16.01
C ASP A 169 6.47 -32.75 -16.23
N THR A 170 6.76 -31.47 -15.98
CA THR A 170 8.09 -30.91 -16.20
C THR A 170 9.12 -31.52 -15.24
N SER A 171 8.80 -31.61 -13.96
CA SER A 171 9.70 -32.20 -12.94
C SER A 171 9.90 -33.69 -13.18
N TRP A 172 8.83 -34.41 -13.54
CA TRP A 172 8.87 -35.85 -13.83
C TRP A 172 9.82 -36.18 -14.98
N ARG A 173 9.71 -35.43 -16.08
CA ARG A 173 10.57 -35.59 -17.25
C ARG A 173 12.01 -35.17 -16.94
N PHE A 174 12.20 -34.07 -16.22
CA PHE A 174 13.54 -33.61 -15.82
C PHE A 174 14.28 -34.67 -14.98
N PHE A 175 13.64 -35.25 -13.96
CA PHE A 175 14.27 -36.27 -13.12
C PHE A 175 14.64 -37.53 -13.92
N GLY A 176 13.87 -37.87 -14.94
CA GLY A 176 14.19 -38.99 -15.80
C GLY A 176 15.26 -38.72 -16.83
N ASP A 177 15.05 -37.68 -17.64
CA ASP A 177 15.82 -37.41 -18.84
C ASP A 177 17.15 -36.71 -18.52
N ARG A 178 17.22 -35.94 -17.42
CA ARG A 178 18.42 -35.15 -17.04
C ARG A 178 19.18 -35.71 -15.85
N LEU A 179 18.48 -36.13 -14.79
CA LEU A 179 19.14 -36.71 -13.60
C LEU A 179 19.36 -38.22 -13.69
N GLY A 180 18.78 -38.90 -14.69
CA GLY A 180 18.97 -40.34 -14.88
C GLY A 180 18.35 -41.22 -13.80
N ILE A 181 17.45 -40.67 -12.97
CA ILE A 181 16.77 -41.43 -11.92
C ILE A 181 15.76 -42.34 -12.62
N THR A 182 15.93 -43.65 -12.65
CA THR A 182 15.02 -44.56 -13.38
C THR A 182 13.90 -45.14 -12.51
N ASN A 183 14.06 -45.12 -11.19
CA ASN A 183 13.07 -45.66 -10.25
C ASN A 183 11.84 -44.74 -10.15
N ILE A 184 10.66 -45.31 -10.40
CA ILE A 184 9.38 -44.58 -10.39
C ILE A 184 9.03 -44.00 -9.01
N TYR A 185 9.35 -44.71 -7.93
CA TYR A 185 9.06 -44.27 -6.56
C TYR A 185 9.96 -43.11 -6.13
N GLU A 186 11.21 -43.12 -6.59
CA GLU A 186 12.17 -42.05 -6.30
C GLU A 186 11.76 -40.76 -7.01
N ARG A 187 11.40 -40.83 -8.30
CA ARG A 187 10.87 -39.68 -9.06
C ARG A 187 9.61 -39.12 -8.39
N ALA A 188 8.66 -39.99 -8.03
CA ALA A 188 7.41 -39.59 -7.39
C ALA A 188 7.66 -38.87 -6.06
N THR A 189 8.61 -39.35 -5.27
CA THR A 189 8.97 -38.74 -3.98
C THR A 189 9.58 -37.36 -4.16
N MET A 190 10.56 -37.20 -5.06
CA MET A 190 11.20 -35.89 -5.28
C MET A 190 10.22 -34.84 -5.78
N PHE A 191 9.36 -35.22 -6.72
CA PHE A 191 8.31 -34.35 -7.23
C PHE A 191 7.32 -33.96 -6.12
N ALA A 192 6.85 -34.93 -5.33
CA ALA A 192 5.91 -34.69 -4.25
C ALA A 192 6.49 -33.71 -3.20
N VAL A 193 7.78 -33.83 -2.88
CA VAL A 193 8.45 -32.90 -1.95
C VAL A 193 8.37 -31.46 -2.45
N VAL A 194 8.63 -31.21 -3.73
CA VAL A 194 8.61 -29.85 -4.31
C VAL A 194 7.19 -29.27 -4.29
N GLU A 195 6.18 -30.01 -4.75
CA GLU A 195 4.82 -29.48 -4.83
C GLU A 195 4.15 -29.32 -3.47
N VAL A 196 4.33 -30.29 -2.57
CA VAL A 196 3.82 -30.18 -1.21
C VAL A 196 4.48 -28.98 -0.50
N ALA A 197 5.77 -28.73 -0.74
CA ALA A 197 6.45 -27.54 -0.21
C ALA A 197 5.87 -26.23 -0.77
N LEU A 198 5.54 -26.15 -2.06
CA LEU A 198 4.88 -24.98 -2.67
C LEU A 198 3.50 -24.73 -2.06
N ILE A 199 2.69 -25.79 -1.91
CA ILE A 199 1.37 -25.72 -1.29
C ILE A 199 1.49 -25.28 0.18
N ALA A 200 2.43 -25.90 0.93
CA ALA A 200 2.70 -25.55 2.32
C ALA A 200 3.15 -24.10 2.48
N CYS A 201 3.98 -23.57 1.57
CA CYS A 201 4.35 -22.16 1.55
C CYS A 201 3.13 -21.25 1.38
N GLY A 202 2.19 -21.60 0.50
CA GLY A 202 0.91 -20.89 0.34
C GLY A 202 0.11 -20.83 1.65
N PHE A 203 -0.07 -21.97 2.32
CA PHE A 203 -0.76 -22.03 3.61
C PHE A 203 -0.03 -21.28 4.71
N ALA A 204 1.30 -21.40 4.78
CA ALA A 204 2.13 -20.69 5.75
C ALA A 204 2.01 -19.17 5.61
N MET A 205 1.98 -18.63 4.37
CA MET A 205 1.74 -17.20 4.15
C MET A 205 0.32 -16.79 4.57
N ARG A 206 -0.70 -17.60 4.27
CA ARG A 206 -2.08 -17.34 4.71
C ARG A 206 -2.19 -17.35 6.24
N ALA A 207 -1.49 -18.25 6.91
CA ALA A 207 -1.42 -18.31 8.37
C ALA A 207 -0.66 -17.10 8.95
N GLY A 208 0.47 -16.70 8.35
CA GLY A 208 1.26 -15.54 8.76
C GLY A 208 0.48 -14.22 8.67
N ILE A 209 -0.33 -14.05 7.62
CA ILE A 209 -1.22 -12.89 7.45
C ILE A 209 -2.34 -12.86 8.49
N ARG A 210 -2.83 -14.03 8.92
CA ARG A 210 -3.85 -14.14 9.98
C ARG A 210 -3.29 -13.99 11.39
N SER A 211 -1.98 -14.15 11.54
CA SER A 211 -1.29 -13.92 12.81
C SER A 211 -1.22 -12.43 13.13
N HIS A 212 -1.03 -12.10 14.41
CA HIS A 212 -0.87 -10.74 14.93
C HIS A 212 0.22 -9.92 14.18
N SER A 213 1.18 -10.60 13.55
CA SER A 213 2.24 -9.95 12.77
C SER A 213 1.79 -9.34 11.43
N GLY A 214 0.68 -9.83 10.85
CA GLY A 214 0.13 -9.38 9.56
C GLY A 214 1.06 -9.58 8.36
N LYS A 215 2.13 -10.40 8.48
CA LYS A 215 3.16 -10.56 7.46
C LYS A 215 3.16 -11.98 6.89
N PRO A 216 3.35 -12.17 5.57
CA PRO A 216 3.45 -13.50 4.95
C PRO A 216 4.69 -14.31 5.39
N GLY A 217 5.63 -13.71 6.11
CA GLY A 217 6.80 -14.41 6.66
C GLY A 217 7.84 -14.83 5.60
N PRO A 218 8.88 -15.60 5.99
CA PRO A 218 9.94 -16.06 5.09
C PRO A 218 9.45 -17.04 4.01
N ALA A 219 8.26 -17.63 4.19
CA ALA A 219 7.64 -18.54 3.24
C ALA A 219 7.54 -17.96 1.82
N ARG A 220 7.39 -16.63 1.69
CA ARG A 220 7.42 -15.96 0.38
C ARG A 220 8.75 -16.14 -0.35
N LEU A 221 9.87 -16.05 0.34
CA LEU A 221 11.19 -16.20 -0.28
C LEU A 221 11.42 -17.65 -0.71
N ILE A 222 11.07 -18.61 0.16
CA ILE A 222 11.18 -20.04 -0.11
C ILE A 222 10.34 -20.41 -1.33
N LEU A 223 9.11 -19.93 -1.40
CA LEU A 223 8.22 -20.13 -2.54
C LEU A 223 8.83 -19.63 -3.85
N TRP A 224 9.39 -18.42 -3.89
CA TRP A 224 10.02 -17.89 -5.10
C TRP A 224 11.30 -18.65 -5.47
N ALA A 225 12.06 -19.14 -4.49
CA ALA A 225 13.20 -20.00 -4.72
C ALA A 225 12.80 -21.34 -5.34
N LEU A 226 11.73 -21.97 -4.84
CA LEU A 226 11.16 -23.20 -5.41
C LEU A 226 10.62 -22.95 -6.83
N CYS A 227 9.91 -21.84 -7.05
CA CYS A 227 9.47 -21.42 -8.39
C CYS A 227 10.64 -21.25 -9.36
N ALA A 228 11.74 -20.64 -8.92
CA ALA A 228 12.94 -20.46 -9.73
C ALA A 228 13.63 -21.80 -10.04
N ALA A 229 13.69 -22.72 -9.08
CA ALA A 229 14.18 -24.08 -9.30
C ALA A 229 13.33 -24.84 -10.33
N SER A 230 11.99 -24.77 -10.23
CA SER A 230 11.09 -25.33 -11.24
C SER A 230 11.24 -24.65 -12.61
N GLY A 231 11.52 -23.34 -12.61
CA GLY A 231 11.83 -22.60 -13.81
C GLY A 231 13.09 -23.09 -14.50
N TYR A 232 14.15 -23.31 -13.74
CA TYR A 232 15.41 -23.89 -14.23
C TYR A 232 15.19 -25.27 -14.86
N MET A 233 14.44 -26.17 -14.20
CA MET A 233 14.12 -27.50 -14.75
C MET A 233 13.41 -27.39 -16.11
N ALA A 234 12.48 -26.44 -16.26
CA ALA A 234 11.75 -26.21 -17.50
C ALA A 234 12.67 -25.72 -18.64
N PHE A 235 13.56 -24.76 -18.34
CA PHE A 235 14.51 -24.22 -19.31
C PHE A 235 15.52 -25.27 -19.76
N ASP A 236 16.05 -26.06 -18.83
CA ASP A 236 17.02 -27.10 -19.14
C ASP A 236 16.39 -28.24 -19.96
N LEU A 237 15.15 -28.63 -19.65
CA LEU A 237 14.46 -29.70 -20.36
C LEU A 237 14.02 -29.28 -21.76
N ALA A 238 13.39 -28.10 -21.90
CA ALA A 238 12.66 -27.75 -23.11
C ALA A 238 13.39 -26.71 -23.98
N GLY A 239 14.36 -25.97 -23.43
CA GLY A 239 15.00 -24.84 -24.09
C GLY A 239 14.26 -23.51 -23.85
N PRO A 240 14.67 -22.40 -24.49
CA PRO A 240 14.26 -21.05 -24.10
C PRO A 240 12.76 -20.76 -24.29
N VAL A 241 12.18 -21.13 -25.43
CA VAL A 241 10.82 -20.72 -25.81
C VAL A 241 9.77 -21.58 -25.11
N SER A 242 9.91 -22.89 -25.23
CA SER A 242 9.03 -23.90 -24.61
C SER A 242 9.24 -23.96 -23.09
N GLY A 243 10.47 -23.77 -22.61
CA GLY A 243 10.78 -23.63 -21.19
C GLY A 243 10.05 -22.45 -20.59
N LEU A 244 10.11 -21.27 -21.22
CA LEU A 244 9.38 -20.09 -20.77
C LEU A 244 7.86 -20.36 -20.70
N ALA A 245 7.27 -20.99 -21.71
CA ALA A 245 5.86 -21.34 -21.70
C ALA A 245 5.49 -22.29 -20.53
N ARG A 246 6.36 -23.24 -20.21
CA ARG A 246 6.19 -24.15 -19.06
C ARG A 246 6.34 -23.42 -17.72
N VAL A 247 7.28 -22.48 -17.61
CA VAL A 247 7.46 -21.66 -16.39
C VAL A 247 6.23 -20.80 -16.15
N THR A 248 5.73 -20.14 -17.20
CA THR A 248 4.58 -19.24 -17.09
C THR A 248 3.31 -20.02 -16.77
N LEU A 249 2.98 -21.07 -17.53
CA LEU A 249 1.76 -21.86 -17.34
C LEU A 249 1.81 -22.80 -16.13
N GLY A 250 3.00 -23.21 -15.71
CA GLY A 250 3.22 -24.09 -14.56
C GLY A 250 3.43 -23.30 -13.27
N PRO A 251 4.66 -23.22 -12.75
CA PRO A 251 4.93 -22.73 -11.40
C PRO A 251 4.48 -21.28 -11.18
N VAL A 252 4.66 -20.37 -12.15
CA VAL A 252 4.32 -18.95 -11.97
C VAL A 252 2.81 -18.74 -11.89
N LEU A 253 2.06 -19.22 -12.89
CA LEU A 253 0.60 -19.11 -12.90
C LEU A 253 0.00 -19.86 -11.71
N GLY A 254 0.50 -21.05 -11.38
CA GLY A 254 0.04 -21.85 -10.26
C GLY A 254 0.18 -21.10 -8.93
N VAL A 255 1.35 -20.50 -8.69
CA VAL A 255 1.60 -19.69 -7.50
C VAL A 255 0.69 -18.46 -7.45
N ILE A 256 0.57 -17.71 -8.54
CA ILE A 256 -0.28 -16.50 -8.59
C ILE A 256 -1.73 -16.86 -8.32
N MET A 257 -2.26 -17.90 -8.98
CA MET A 257 -3.65 -18.33 -8.81
C MET A 257 -3.89 -18.87 -7.41
N LEU A 258 -2.94 -19.61 -6.83
CA LEU A 258 -3.01 -20.03 -5.43
C LEU A 258 -3.02 -18.82 -4.46
N HIS A 259 -2.26 -17.76 -4.75
CA HIS A 259 -2.29 -16.52 -3.95
C HIS A 259 -3.65 -15.85 -3.96
N LEU A 260 -4.24 -15.73 -5.16
CA LEU A 260 -5.58 -15.16 -5.35
C LEU A 260 -6.64 -16.04 -4.68
N ALA A 261 -6.57 -17.35 -4.86
CA ALA A 261 -7.47 -18.33 -4.24
C ALA A 261 -7.43 -18.29 -2.71
N LEU A 262 -6.23 -18.14 -2.15
CA LEU A 262 -6.01 -17.97 -0.71
C LEU A 262 -6.36 -16.55 -0.22
N GLY A 263 -6.70 -15.62 -1.12
CA GLY A 263 -7.10 -14.25 -0.84
C GLY A 263 -6.06 -13.46 -0.05
N ILE A 264 -4.78 -13.69 -0.34
CA ILE A 264 -3.66 -13.02 0.34
C ILE A 264 -3.64 -11.51 0.00
N GLU A 265 -3.97 -11.15 -1.24
CA GLU A 265 -3.90 -9.79 -1.76
C GLU A 265 -4.94 -8.84 -1.14
N ILE A 266 -6.21 -9.26 -1.07
CA ILE A 266 -7.31 -8.46 -0.49
C ILE A 266 -7.09 -8.20 1.01
N ARG A 267 -6.35 -9.08 1.70
CA ARG A 267 -6.10 -8.95 3.14
C ARG A 267 -4.84 -8.14 3.47
N HIS A 268 -3.94 -7.95 2.52
CA HIS A 268 -2.70 -7.20 2.73
C HIS A 268 -2.88 -5.67 2.51
N THR A 269 -4.03 -5.22 2.01
CA THR A 269 -4.31 -3.79 1.79
C THR A 269 -4.58 -2.99 3.07
N ARG A 270 -4.69 -3.64 4.24
CA ARG A 270 -4.81 -2.94 5.53
C ARG A 270 -3.49 -2.98 6.33
N HIS A 271 -2.76 -1.86 6.21
CA HIS A 271 -1.79 -1.27 7.17
C HIS A 271 -0.27 -1.23 6.90
N ARG A 272 0.20 0.01 7.11
CA ARG A 272 1.46 0.56 7.68
C ARG A 272 2.78 0.23 7.00
N VAL A 273 3.40 1.33 6.53
CA VAL A 273 4.80 1.51 6.17
C VAL A 273 5.72 0.80 7.16
N THR A 274 6.33 -0.31 6.74
CA THR A 274 7.27 -1.09 7.55
C THR A 274 8.70 -0.60 7.31
N THR A 275 9.61 -0.85 8.25
CA THR A 275 11.05 -0.54 8.11
C THR A 275 11.64 -1.12 6.82
N TRP A 276 11.10 -2.25 6.35
CA TRP A 276 11.45 -2.87 5.07
C TRP A 276 11.08 -2.04 3.85
N SER A 277 10.01 -1.22 3.91
CA SER A 277 9.71 -0.30 2.81
C SER A 277 10.66 0.89 2.78
N ARG A 278 11.24 1.27 3.93
CA ARG A 278 12.33 2.28 3.99
C ARG A 278 13.63 1.71 3.46
N VAL A 279 13.99 0.48 3.87
CA VAL A 279 15.19 -0.21 3.37
C VAL A 279 15.05 -0.53 1.89
N SER A 280 13.90 -1.01 1.42
CA SER A 280 13.67 -1.25 -0.01
C SER A 280 13.64 0.06 -0.79
N ARG A 281 13.13 1.15 -0.22
CA ARG A 281 13.18 2.46 -0.86
C ARG A 281 14.60 3.00 -0.93
N GLU A 282 15.39 2.88 0.12
CA GLU A 282 16.81 3.26 0.16
C GLU A 282 17.65 2.40 -0.80
N LEU A 283 17.39 1.09 -0.85
CA LEU A 283 18.08 0.16 -1.75
C LEU A 283 17.64 0.39 -3.21
N LYS A 284 16.35 0.68 -3.44
CA LYS A 284 15.82 1.10 -4.74
C LYS A 284 16.37 2.45 -5.14
N GLU A 285 16.49 3.43 -4.24
CA GLU A 285 17.11 4.74 -4.48
C GLU A 285 18.61 4.59 -4.79
N ARG A 286 19.32 3.65 -4.15
CA ARG A 286 20.73 3.37 -4.47
C ARG A 286 20.92 2.62 -5.79
N PHE A 287 20.04 1.66 -6.10
CA PHE A 287 20.05 0.98 -7.41
C PHE A 287 19.61 1.90 -8.54
N LEU A 288 18.58 2.72 -8.33
CA LEU A 288 18.08 3.71 -9.28
C LEU A 288 19.01 4.92 -9.40
N SER A 289 19.76 5.28 -8.36
CA SER A 289 20.87 6.25 -8.43
C SER A 289 21.99 5.72 -9.33
N ARG A 290 22.28 4.42 -9.25
CA ARG A 290 23.24 3.75 -10.14
C ARG A 290 22.72 3.57 -11.57
N LEU A 291 21.41 3.47 -11.74
CA LEU A 291 20.73 3.34 -13.03
C LEU A 291 20.19 4.67 -13.59
N GLY A 292 20.34 5.79 -12.87
CA GLY A 292 19.92 7.13 -13.29
C GLY A 292 18.40 7.41 -13.33
N LEU A 293 17.58 6.58 -12.68
CA LEU A 293 16.10 6.55 -12.83
C LEU A 293 15.34 6.67 -11.49
N GLY A 294 15.80 7.52 -10.58
CA GLY A 294 15.07 7.88 -9.34
C GLY A 294 14.21 9.13 -9.56
N ASP A 295 12.92 9.04 -9.22
CA ASP A 295 11.86 10.06 -9.33
C ASP A 295 11.82 10.84 -10.67
N ASP A 296 11.79 10.06 -11.75
CA ASP A 296 12.20 10.49 -13.08
C ASP A 296 11.27 11.56 -13.70
N GLU A 297 10.00 11.69 -13.35
CA GLU A 297 9.17 12.73 -14.01
C GLU A 297 9.39 14.13 -13.43
N ARG A 298 9.42 14.26 -12.10
CA ARG A 298 9.69 15.56 -11.44
C ARG A 298 11.17 15.93 -11.56
N ASP A 299 12.07 14.95 -11.41
CA ASP A 299 13.50 15.19 -11.54
C ASP A 299 13.97 15.28 -12.98
N ALA A 300 13.34 14.63 -13.98
CA ALA A 300 13.71 14.87 -15.38
C ALA A 300 13.24 16.25 -15.85
N LEU A 301 12.05 16.71 -15.43
CA LEU A 301 11.62 18.07 -15.71
C LEU A 301 12.53 19.11 -15.03
N ALA A 302 12.94 18.89 -13.78
CA ALA A 302 13.92 19.73 -13.12
C ALA A 302 15.28 19.70 -13.85
N ARG A 303 15.82 18.52 -14.17
CA ARG A 303 17.09 18.36 -14.89
C ARG A 303 17.08 18.96 -16.28
N THR A 304 15.97 18.85 -17.02
CA THR A 304 15.85 19.42 -18.37
C THR A 304 15.80 20.94 -18.32
N ARG A 305 15.08 21.52 -17.35
CA ARG A 305 15.04 22.96 -17.08
C ARG A 305 16.40 23.48 -16.61
N ASP A 306 17.11 22.75 -15.76
CA ASP A 306 18.46 23.10 -15.31
C ASP A 306 19.48 23.08 -16.45
N ARG A 307 19.46 22.04 -17.30
CA ARG A 307 20.31 22.00 -18.51
C ARG A 307 19.95 23.12 -19.47
N ALA A 308 18.69 23.53 -19.55
CA ALA A 308 18.27 24.66 -20.37
C ALA A 308 18.77 25.99 -19.78
N ALA A 309 18.71 26.18 -18.45
CA ALA A 309 19.23 27.35 -17.75
C ALA A 309 20.75 27.51 -17.95
N ARG A 310 21.53 26.44 -17.77
CA ARG A 310 22.98 26.45 -18.05
C ARG A 310 23.30 26.79 -19.51
N ARG A 311 22.57 26.19 -20.46
CA ARG A 311 22.73 26.50 -21.89
C ARG A 311 22.38 27.95 -22.19
N ALA A 312 21.36 28.51 -21.57
CA ALA A 312 21.01 29.92 -21.70
C ALA A 312 22.12 30.84 -21.15
N ALA A 313 22.69 30.53 -19.98
CA ALA A 313 23.82 31.27 -19.42
C ALA A 313 25.06 31.28 -20.33
N HIS A 314 25.45 30.12 -20.87
CA HIS A 314 26.56 30.04 -21.82
C HIS A 314 26.27 30.76 -23.14
N LEU A 315 25.06 30.66 -23.68
CA LEU A 315 24.66 31.38 -24.89
C LEU A 315 24.53 32.89 -24.67
N ALA A 316 24.27 33.33 -23.44
CA ALA A 316 24.30 34.74 -23.07
C ALA A 316 25.73 35.30 -23.15
N ARG A 317 26.76 34.54 -22.73
CA ARG A 317 28.18 34.93 -22.88
C ARG A 317 28.75 34.72 -24.30
N ALA A 318 28.15 33.84 -25.10
CA ALA A 318 28.68 33.49 -26.42
C ALA A 318 28.85 34.72 -27.34
N SER A 319 29.96 34.72 -28.11
CA SER A 319 30.32 35.79 -29.05
C SER A 319 29.21 36.06 -30.08
N TRP A 320 29.10 37.32 -30.50
CA TRP A 320 28.12 37.79 -31.49
C TRP A 320 28.24 37.09 -32.86
N VAL A 321 29.42 36.50 -33.16
CA VAL A 321 29.70 35.74 -34.39
C VAL A 321 28.97 34.38 -34.43
N THR A 322 28.36 33.93 -33.32
CA THR A 322 27.69 32.63 -33.28
C THR A 322 26.34 32.66 -34.03
N PRO A 323 26.14 31.88 -35.11
CA PRO A 323 24.91 31.92 -35.89
C PRO A 323 23.72 31.42 -35.07
N PHE A 324 22.55 32.05 -35.29
CA PHE A 324 21.29 31.76 -34.59
C PHE A 324 21.33 31.89 -33.06
N ARG A 325 22.32 32.61 -32.49
CA ARG A 325 22.47 32.80 -31.04
C ARG A 325 21.18 33.30 -30.39
N LYS A 326 20.56 34.36 -30.92
CA LYS A 326 19.32 34.94 -30.36
C LYS A 326 18.17 33.94 -30.34
N ALA A 327 18.00 33.15 -31.40
CA ALA A 327 16.97 32.13 -31.50
C ALA A 327 17.22 30.94 -30.54
N ARG A 328 18.48 30.49 -30.43
CA ARG A 328 18.89 29.41 -29.52
C ARG A 328 18.79 29.83 -28.06
N LEU A 329 19.17 31.07 -27.75
CA LEU A 329 19.01 31.68 -26.42
C LEU A 329 17.53 31.79 -26.06
N GLY A 330 16.70 32.33 -26.95
CA GLY A 330 15.25 32.42 -26.75
C GLY A 330 14.58 31.06 -26.52
N ARG A 331 15.03 30.01 -27.24
CA ARG A 331 14.57 28.63 -27.02
C ARG A 331 15.03 28.08 -25.68
N ALA A 332 16.29 28.31 -25.29
CA ALA A 332 16.83 27.85 -24.01
C ALA A 332 16.15 28.54 -22.81
N LEU A 333 15.89 29.85 -22.90
CA LEU A 333 15.17 30.61 -21.87
C LEU A 333 13.73 30.11 -21.70
N ARG A 334 13.02 29.86 -22.80
CA ARG A 334 11.67 29.27 -22.76
C ARG A 334 11.68 27.86 -22.17
N ALA A 335 12.64 27.02 -22.53
CA ALA A 335 12.77 25.67 -21.99
C ALA A 335 13.16 25.63 -20.50
N ALA A 336 13.86 26.66 -20.00
CA ALA A 336 14.20 26.80 -18.58
C ALA A 336 13.02 27.31 -17.74
N ASN A 337 11.98 27.87 -18.36
CA ASN A 337 10.84 28.54 -17.72
C ASN A 337 11.21 29.66 -16.72
N ALA A 338 12.38 30.28 -16.89
CA ALA A 338 12.89 31.30 -15.97
C ALA A 338 12.05 32.60 -15.93
N ALA A 339 11.13 32.79 -16.88
CA ALA A 339 10.22 33.93 -16.91
C ALA A 339 9.04 33.78 -15.92
N HIS A 340 8.65 32.55 -15.59
CA HIS A 340 7.48 32.26 -14.76
C HIS A 340 7.82 31.58 -13.42
N ASP A 341 9.09 31.21 -13.21
CA ASP A 341 9.55 30.53 -12.00
C ASP A 341 10.75 31.27 -11.38
N GLU A 342 10.55 31.81 -10.18
CA GLU A 342 11.55 32.57 -9.43
C GLU A 342 12.80 31.74 -9.09
N ARG A 343 12.63 30.45 -8.79
CA ARG A 343 13.74 29.56 -8.43
C ARG A 343 14.63 29.30 -9.64
N MET A 344 14.03 29.07 -10.81
CA MET A 344 14.75 28.90 -12.07
C MET A 344 15.44 30.19 -12.50
N ARG A 345 14.82 31.35 -12.25
CA ARG A 345 15.42 32.68 -12.49
C ARG A 345 16.67 32.89 -11.64
N ALA A 346 16.58 32.65 -10.33
CA ALA A 346 17.72 32.75 -9.42
C ALA A 346 18.86 31.80 -9.83
N ARG A 347 18.51 30.57 -10.24
CA ARG A 347 19.50 29.59 -10.72
C ARG A 347 20.18 30.02 -12.01
N LEU A 348 19.42 30.51 -12.99
CA LEU A 348 19.96 31.05 -14.24
C LEU A 348 20.94 32.20 -13.99
N MET A 349 20.59 33.11 -13.08
CA MET A 349 21.44 34.25 -12.72
C MET A 349 22.71 33.80 -12.00
N ALA A 350 22.61 32.80 -11.11
CA ALA A 350 23.79 32.22 -10.45
C ALA A 350 24.74 31.53 -11.44
N GLU A 351 24.20 30.77 -12.40
CA GLU A 351 25.00 30.12 -13.46
C GLU A 351 25.61 31.17 -14.40
N LEU A 352 24.89 32.26 -14.71
CA LEU A 352 25.43 33.37 -15.49
C LEU A 352 26.58 34.08 -14.77
N ALA A 353 26.42 34.38 -13.47
CA ALA A 353 27.47 34.95 -12.66
C ALA A 353 28.70 34.04 -12.62
N ALA A 354 28.51 32.74 -12.37
CA ALA A 354 29.60 31.76 -12.38
C ALA A 354 30.35 31.72 -13.72
N VAL A 355 29.62 31.77 -14.85
CA VAL A 355 30.21 31.77 -16.20
C VAL A 355 30.88 33.11 -16.53
N GLN A 356 30.39 34.24 -16.00
CA GLN A 356 31.05 35.54 -16.17
C GLN A 356 32.35 35.64 -15.38
N HIS A 357 32.35 35.21 -14.12
CA HIS A 357 33.52 35.26 -13.23
C HIS A 357 34.47 34.06 -13.37
N ALA A 358 34.22 33.14 -14.31
CA ALA A 358 35.07 31.97 -14.54
C ALA A 358 36.53 32.34 -14.89
N ASP A 359 36.73 33.43 -15.62
CA ASP A 359 38.08 33.88 -16.01
C ASP A 359 38.82 34.55 -14.82
N GLU A 360 38.08 35.08 -13.84
CA GLU A 360 38.65 35.61 -12.59
C GLU A 360 39.10 34.47 -11.68
N LEU A 361 38.37 33.36 -11.62
CA LEU A 361 38.78 32.16 -10.89
C LEU A 361 40.13 31.61 -11.38
N ARG A 362 40.41 31.72 -12.69
CA ARG A 362 41.70 31.31 -13.25
C ARG A 362 42.87 32.21 -12.81
N ARG A 363 42.58 33.46 -12.42
CA ARG A 363 43.58 34.46 -12.00
C ARG A 363 43.78 34.49 -10.49
N LEU A 364 42.93 33.82 -9.71
CA LEU A 364 43.12 33.66 -8.28
C LEU A 364 44.29 32.71 -8.04
N ASP A 365 45.39 33.27 -7.53
CA ASP A 365 46.52 32.49 -7.05
C ASP A 365 46.16 31.86 -5.70
N LEU A 366 45.53 30.70 -5.77
CA LEU A 366 45.16 29.90 -4.61
C LEU A 366 46.39 29.08 -4.19
N ALA A 367 46.93 29.37 -3.01
CA ALA A 367 47.98 28.57 -2.42
C ALA A 367 47.52 27.10 -2.33
N SER A 368 48.27 26.18 -2.96
CA SER A 368 47.94 24.76 -2.94
C SER A 368 47.98 24.24 -1.50
N PRO A 369 46.88 23.66 -0.97
CA PRO A 369 46.84 23.16 0.40
C PRO A 369 47.80 21.99 0.65
N TRP A 370 48.33 21.39 -0.41
CA TRP A 370 49.25 20.25 -0.34
C TRP A 370 50.73 20.66 -0.39
N ALA A 371 51.05 21.93 -0.70
CA ALA A 371 52.42 22.42 -0.80
C ALA A 371 53.16 22.40 0.55
N GLY A 372 52.45 22.62 1.67
CA GLY A 372 53.02 22.53 3.02
C GLY A 372 53.33 21.09 3.46
N SER A 373 52.52 20.11 3.00
CA SER A 373 52.66 18.70 3.41
C SER A 373 53.94 18.07 2.86
N LEU A 374 54.31 18.33 1.60
CA LEU A 374 55.52 17.80 0.97
C LEU A 374 56.81 18.30 1.63
N SER A 375 56.82 19.57 2.07
CA SER A 375 57.95 20.16 2.80
C SER A 375 58.15 19.52 4.18
N SER A 376 57.05 19.17 4.86
CA SER A 376 57.11 18.45 6.14
C SER A 376 57.60 17.02 5.98
N THR A 377 57.14 16.29 4.96
CA THR A 377 57.57 14.90 4.69
C THR A 377 59.05 14.80 4.32
N LEU A 378 59.59 15.76 3.56
CA LEU A 378 61.02 15.79 3.23
C LEU A 378 61.92 16.09 4.43
N LYS A 379 61.45 16.84 5.43
CA LYS A 379 62.18 17.07 6.69
C LYS A 379 62.34 15.80 7.53
N TYR A 380 61.39 14.87 7.47
CA TYR A 380 61.45 13.61 8.21
C TYR A 380 62.29 12.53 7.52
N LEU A 381 62.51 12.62 6.21
CA LEU A 381 63.34 11.67 5.45
C LEU A 381 64.84 11.97 5.49
N LYS A 382 65.25 13.14 6.02
CA LYS A 382 66.65 13.56 6.09
C LYS A 382 67.29 13.40 7.48
N ARG A 383 66.65 12.63 8.37
CA ARG A 383 67.10 12.42 9.76
C ARG A 383 67.54 11.00 10.01
#